data_AF-A0A7X8APU4-F1
#
_entry.id   AF-A0A7X8APU4-F1
#
_cell.length_a   1.000
_cell.length_b   1.000
_cell.length_c   1.000
_cell.angle_alpha   90.00
_cell.angle_beta   90.00
_cell.angle_gamma   90.00
#
_symmetry.space_group_name_H-M   'P 1'
#
loop_
_entity.id
_entity.type
_entity.pdbx_description
1 polymer ?
#
loop_
_entity_poly.entity_id
_entity_poly.type
_entity_poly.pdbx_seq_one_letter_code
_entity_poly.pdbx_strand_id
1 'polypeptide(L)'
;MSISDLIATEAEAAERNPDAAIKPGSKVTRGHQRAKTLQVRLNVEELDALTRLAEQRGLPVSTLARDLLLSHLAGSDESAKALIAKIRAELDDLATRVA
;
A
#
# COMPACT_ATOMS: atom_id res chain seq x y z
N MET A 1 -1.65 -33.36 29.15
CA MET A 1 -0.79 -33.25 27.97
C MET A 1 -0.45 -31.78 27.80
N SER A 2 0.83 -31.42 27.71
CA SER A 2 1.25 -30.04 27.53
C SER A 2 1.13 -29.61 26.06
N ILE A 3 1.12 -28.31 25.79
CA ILE A 3 1.12 -27.77 24.42
C ILE A 3 2.35 -28.27 23.64
N SER A 4 3.50 -28.38 24.31
CA SER A 4 4.73 -28.90 23.71
C SER A 4 4.58 -30.35 23.25
N ASP A 5 3.88 -31.18 24.03
CA ASP A 5 3.64 -32.59 23.68
C ASP A 5 2.71 -32.71 22.46
N LEU A 6 1.73 -31.81 22.34
CA LEU A 6 0.83 -31.75 21.19
C LEU A 6 1.57 -31.36 19.90
N ILE A 7 2.43 -30.34 19.98
CA ILE A 7 3.24 -29.88 18.84
C ILE A 7 4.21 -30.97 18.39
N ALA A 8 4.86 -31.67 19.32
CA ALA A 8 5.77 -32.77 18.99
C ALA A 8 5.03 -33.92 18.29
N THR A 9 3.85 -34.28 18.78
CA THR A 9 3.01 -35.33 18.19
C THR A 9 2.55 -34.95 16.77
N GLU A 10 2.17 -33.68 16.56
CA GLU A 10 1.76 -33.17 15.26
C GLU A 10 2.94 -33.15 14.27
N ALA A 11 4.12 -32.72 14.71
CA ALA A 11 5.33 -32.71 13.89
C ALA A 11 5.72 -34.11 13.41
N GLU A 12 5.74 -35.10 14.31
CA GLU A 12 6.04 -36.48 13.93
C GLU A 12 4.99 -37.07 12.97
N ALA A 13 3.72 -36.69 13.13
CA ALA A 13 2.65 -37.13 12.23
C ALA A 13 2.78 -36.50 10.83
N ALA A 14 3.22 -35.24 10.75
CA ALA A 14 3.46 -34.54 9.49
C ALA A 14 4.65 -35.14 8.71
N GLU A 15 5.77 -35.42 9.39
CA GLU A 15 6.97 -36.01 8.77
C GLU A 15 6.73 -37.43 8.24
N ARG A 16 5.80 -38.19 8.85
CA ARG A 16 5.43 -39.54 8.40
C ARG A 16 4.65 -39.58 7.10
N ASN A 17 4.06 -38.46 6.65
CA ASN A 17 3.26 -38.44 5.43
C ASN A 17 3.39 -37.09 4.69
N PRO A 18 4.59 -36.79 4.13
CA PRO A 18 4.88 -35.50 3.52
C PRO A 18 4.02 -35.20 2.27
N ASP A 19 3.59 -36.25 1.56
CA ASP A 19 2.76 -36.14 0.35
C ASP A 19 1.25 -36.33 0.63
N ALA A 20 0.82 -36.13 1.88
CA ALA A 20 -0.58 -36.21 2.25
C ALA A 20 -1.42 -35.25 1.38
N ALA A 21 -2.53 -35.76 0.85
CA ALA A 21 -3.44 -34.95 0.06
C ALA A 21 -3.91 -33.72 0.87
N ILE A 22 -3.88 -32.56 0.22
CA ILE A 22 -4.32 -31.29 0.81
C ILE A 22 -5.78 -31.45 1.27
N LYS A 23 -6.04 -31.13 2.55
CA LYS A 23 -7.39 -31.26 3.13
C LYS A 23 -8.42 -30.47 2.30
N PRO A 24 -9.61 -31.04 2.04
CA PRO A 24 -10.68 -30.32 1.35
C PRO A 24 -11.04 -29.04 2.12
N GLY A 25 -11.09 -27.90 1.41
CA GLY A 25 -11.27 -26.57 2.00
C GLY A 25 -9.97 -25.77 2.22
N SER A 26 -8.80 -26.39 2.04
CA SER A 26 -7.53 -25.66 2.06
C SER A 26 -7.42 -24.72 0.86
N LYS A 27 -7.19 -23.44 1.12
CA LYS A 27 -7.01 -22.43 0.07
C LYS A 27 -5.53 -22.37 -0.31
N VAL A 28 -5.19 -22.79 -1.53
CA VAL A 28 -3.85 -22.59 -2.08
C VAL A 28 -3.64 -21.09 -2.32
N THR A 29 -2.87 -20.45 -1.44
CA THR A 29 -2.42 -19.07 -1.66
C THR A 29 -1.08 -19.12 -2.37
N ARG A 30 -0.99 -18.61 -3.61
CA ARG A 30 0.30 -18.20 -4.16
C ARG A 30 0.79 -17.08 -3.24
N GLY A 31 1.97 -17.24 -2.63
CA GLY A 31 2.56 -16.23 -1.75
C GLY A 31 2.40 -14.86 -2.41
N HIS A 32 1.79 -13.92 -1.67
CA HIS A 32 1.53 -12.57 -2.17
C HIS A 32 2.79 -12.02 -2.84
N GLN A 33 2.66 -11.33 -3.98
CA GLN A 33 3.77 -10.54 -4.54
C GLN A 33 4.39 -9.79 -3.36
N ARG A 34 5.63 -10.15 -3.01
CA ARG A 34 6.28 -9.60 -1.83
C ARG A 34 6.25 -8.09 -1.96
N ALA A 35 5.71 -7.41 -0.95
CA ALA A 35 5.80 -5.96 -0.89
C ALA A 35 7.26 -5.56 -1.11
N LYS A 36 7.51 -4.67 -2.08
CA LYS A 36 8.85 -4.16 -2.35
C LYS A 36 9.12 -2.99 -1.40
N THR A 37 10.27 -3.02 -0.74
CA THR A 37 10.69 -1.95 0.18
C THR A 37 11.48 -0.89 -0.58
N LEU A 38 11.05 0.36 -0.49
CA LEU A 38 11.81 1.54 -0.94
C LEU A 38 12.54 2.14 0.27
N GLN A 39 13.85 2.38 0.15
CA GLN A 39 14.62 3.11 1.16
C GLN A 39 14.75 4.57 0.71
N VAL A 40 14.37 5.50 1.59
CA VAL A 40 14.49 6.95 1.37
C VAL A 40 15.45 7.49 2.41
N ARG A 41 16.50 8.19 1.97
CA ARG A 41 17.43 8.85 2.88
C ARG A 41 16.86 10.21 3.27
N LEU A 42 16.54 10.36 4.54
CA LEU A 42 16.11 11.61 5.15
C LEU A 42 17.17 12.06 6.16
N ASN A 43 17.30 13.35 6.36
CA ASN A 43 18.02 13.87 7.51
C ASN A 43 17.14 13.78 8.78
N VAL A 44 17.71 14.11 9.94
CA VAL A 44 17.03 13.98 11.23
C VAL A 44 15.80 14.89 11.30
N GLU A 45 15.91 16.13 10.86
CA GLU A 45 14.84 17.12 10.92
C GLU A 45 13.65 16.75 10.01
N GLU A 46 13.93 16.22 8.83
CA GLU A 46 12.94 15.72 7.87
C GLU A 46 12.18 14.52 8.43
N LEU A 47 12.89 13.56 9.05
CA LEU A 47 12.26 12.41 9.67
C LEU A 47 11.39 12.81 10.87
N ASP A 48 11.85 13.76 11.68
CA ASP A 48 11.07 14.28 12.82
C ASP A 48 9.82 15.03 12.36
N ALA A 49 9.92 15.84 11.31
CA ALA A 49 8.76 16.50 10.71
C ALA A 49 7.72 15.49 10.22
N LEU A 50 8.17 14.44 9.52
CA LEU A 50 7.29 13.38 9.03
C LEU A 50 6.65 12.59 10.17
N THR A 51 7.42 12.29 11.22
CA THR A 51 6.95 11.54 12.40
C THR A 51 5.88 12.32 13.15
N ARG A 52 6.10 13.61 13.43
CA ARG A 52 5.10 14.47 14.08
C ARG A 52 3.80 14.55 13.29
N LEU A 53 3.89 14.67 11.97
CA LEU A 53 2.71 14.71 11.11
C LEU A 53 1.94 13.38 11.12
N ALA A 54 2.66 12.24 11.17
CA ALA A 54 2.07 10.92 11.27
C ALA A 54 1.35 10.72 12.62
N GLU A 55 1.96 11.15 13.72
CA GLU A 55 1.37 11.11 15.06
C GLU A 55 0.08 11.94 15.15
N GLN A 56 0.10 13.17 14.63
CA GLN A 56 -1.09 14.05 14.59
C GLN A 56 -2.27 13.39 13.85
N ARG A 57 -1.98 12.55 12.86
CA ARG A 57 -2.99 11.84 12.06
C ARG A 57 -3.30 10.44 12.59
N GLY A 58 -2.61 9.97 13.63
CA GLY A 58 -2.75 8.62 14.17
C GLY A 58 -2.36 7.52 13.18
N LEU A 59 -1.41 7.80 12.28
CA LEU A 59 -0.99 6.88 11.22
C LEU A 59 0.47 6.44 11.41
N PRO A 60 0.85 5.22 10.97
CA PRO A 60 2.24 4.85 10.86
C PRO A 60 2.98 5.77 9.88
N VAL A 61 4.23 6.13 10.20
CA VAL A 61 5.10 6.98 9.37
C VAL A 61 5.22 6.44 7.94
N SER A 62 5.36 5.12 7.78
CA SER A 62 5.44 4.46 6.47
C SER A 62 4.14 4.54 5.67
N THR A 63 2.99 4.51 6.34
CA THR A 63 1.68 4.68 5.72
C THR A 63 1.51 6.10 5.21
N LEU A 64 1.83 7.10 6.05
CA LEU A 64 1.77 8.50 5.65
C LEU A 64 2.75 8.80 4.50
N ALA A 65 3.99 8.30 4.59
CA ALA A 65 4.99 8.49 3.54
C ALA A 65 4.54 7.92 2.20
N ARG A 66 3.95 6.71 2.23
CA ARG A 66 3.38 6.07 1.03
C ARG A 66 2.23 6.87 0.46
N ASP A 67 1.33 7.35 1.29
CA ASP A 67 0.17 8.14 0.87
C ASP A 67 0.58 9.45 0.21
N LEU A 68 1.53 10.18 0.81
CA LEU A 68 2.10 11.40 0.23
C LEU A 68 2.75 11.13 -1.14
N LEU A 69 3.56 10.08 -1.23
CA LEU A 69 4.24 9.70 -2.48
C LEU A 69 3.23 9.34 -3.58
N LEU A 70 2.21 8.54 -3.27
CA LEU A 70 1.19 8.16 -4.24
C LEU A 70 0.31 9.35 -4.65
N SER A 71 -0.04 10.22 -3.70
CA SER A 71 -0.82 11.44 -3.97
C SER A 71 -0.08 12.37 -4.93
N HIS A 72 1.23 12.54 -4.76
CA HIS A 72 2.04 13.34 -5.68
C HIS A 72 2.13 12.72 -7.08
N LEU A 73 2.24 11.40 -7.18
CA LEU A 73 2.25 10.71 -8.49
C LEU A 73 0.90 10.81 -9.20
N ALA A 74 -0.22 10.68 -8.47
CA ALA A 74 -1.57 10.79 -9.02
C ALA A 74 -1.91 12.24 -9.43
N GLY A 75 -1.46 13.23 -8.66
CA GLY A 75 -1.73 14.64 -8.91
C GLY A 75 -0.99 15.23 -10.10
N SER A 76 0.11 14.63 -10.57
CA SER A 76 0.94 15.26 -11.60
C SER A 76 0.40 15.13 -13.03
N ASP A 77 -0.48 14.14 -13.30
CA ASP A 77 -0.96 13.84 -14.66
C ASP A 77 -2.46 14.17 -14.82
N GLU A 78 -3.27 13.88 -13.80
CA GLU A 78 -4.72 14.09 -13.85
C GLU A 78 -5.11 15.55 -13.58
N SER A 79 -4.39 16.24 -12.68
CA SER A 79 -4.65 17.65 -12.36
C SER A 79 -4.34 18.58 -13.53
N ALA A 80 -3.24 18.32 -14.26
CA ALA A 80 -2.85 19.12 -15.42
C ALA A 80 -3.86 18.95 -16.58
N LYS A 81 -4.29 17.72 -16.88
CA LYS A 81 -5.31 17.46 -17.90
C LYS A 81 -6.66 18.06 -17.53
N ALA A 82 -7.09 17.91 -16.28
CA ALA A 82 -8.32 18.50 -15.77
C ALA A 82 -8.28 20.05 -15.84
N LEU A 83 -7.15 20.66 -15.51
CA LEU A 83 -6.96 22.10 -15.62
C LEU A 83 -7.01 22.58 -17.08
N ILE A 84 -6.34 21.88 -18.01
CA ILE A 84 -6.39 22.20 -19.44
C ILE A 84 -7.82 22.07 -19.98
N ALA A 85 -8.55 21.02 -19.60
CA ALA A 85 -9.93 20.82 -20.00
C ALA A 85 -10.85 21.95 -19.48
N LYS A 86 -10.64 22.38 -18.24
CA LYS A 86 -11.37 23.51 -17.66
C LYS A 86 -11.08 24.82 -18.41
N ILE A 87 -9.81 25.13 -18.67
CA ILE A 87 -9.42 26.34 -19.42
C ILE A 87 -10.04 26.35 -20.81
N ARG A 88 -10.09 25.21 -21.51
CA ARG A 88 -10.76 25.10 -22.81
C ARG A 88 -12.26 25.41 -22.72
N ALA A 89 -12.96 24.80 -21.76
CA ALA A 89 -14.39 25.04 -21.58
C ALA A 89 -14.71 26.51 -21.28
N GLU A 90 -13.87 27.18 -20.46
CA GLU A 90 -14.02 28.60 -20.15
C GLU A 90 -13.75 29.51 -21.37
N LEU A 91 -12.80 29.15 -22.23
CA LEU A 91 -12.54 29.87 -23.48
C LEU A 91 -13.69 29.72 -24.49
N ASP A 92 -14.30 28.53 -24.57
CA ASP A 92 -15.46 28.27 -25.44
C ASP A 92 -16.70 29.05 -24.97
N ASP A 93 -16.94 29.11 -23.66
CA ASP A 93 -18.00 29.96 -23.06
C ASP A 93 -17.72 31.45 -23.29
N LEU A 94 -16.47 31.90 -23.24
CA LEU A 94 -16.13 33.29 -23.57
C LEU A 94 -16.36 33.59 -25.07
N ALA A 95 -15.94 32.68 -25.96
CA ALA A 95 -16.11 32.84 -27.40
C ALA A 95 -17.58 32.97 -27.79
N THR A 96 -18.47 32.20 -27.14
CA THR A 96 -19.92 32.26 -27.37
C THR A 96 -20.58 33.52 -26.82
N ARG A 97 -19.96 34.23 -25.86
CA ARG A 97 -20.47 35.50 -25.33
C ARG A 97 -20.05 36.73 -26.13
N VAL A 98 -18.98 36.61 -26.92
CA VAL A 98 -18.41 37.70 -27.72
C VAL A 98 -18.90 37.67 -29.18
N ALA A 99 -19.40 36.54 -29.65
CA ALA A 99 -20.05 36.36 -30.95
C ALA A 99 -21.52 36.78 -30.93
#